data_AF-A0A378JLM2-F1
#
_entry.id   AF-A0A378JLM2-F1
#
_cell.length_a   1.000
_cell.length_b   1.000
_cell.length_c   1.000
_cell.angle_alpha   90.00
_cell.angle_beta   90.00
_cell.angle_gamma   90.00
#
_symmetry.space_group_name_H-M   'P 1'
#
loop_
_entity.id
_entity.type
_entity.pdbx_description
1 polymer ?
#
loop_
_entity_poly.entity_id
_entity_poly.type
_entity_poly.pdbx_seq_one_letter_code
_entity_poly.pdbx_strand_id
1 'polypeptide(L)'
;MSKSYKDQLFDDISRCIEDVGSQDEQYNNEDKARDILEVLEALLAYTIYTTCISKDTVRDSCEESYFNIKRQALVLMDKELQATKE
;
A
#
# COMPACT_ATOMS: atom_id res chain seq x y z
N MET A 1 -2.46 21.78 0.05
CA MET A 1 -2.54 20.97 -1.19
C MET A 1 -3.70 19.99 -1.00
N SER A 2 -4.66 19.90 -1.94
CA SER A 2 -5.69 18.87 -1.83
C SER A 2 -5.06 17.50 -2.04
N LYS A 3 -5.33 16.54 -1.15
CA LYS A 3 -4.86 15.16 -1.34
C LYS A 3 -5.43 14.63 -2.66
N SER A 4 -4.62 13.87 -3.41
CA SER A 4 -5.14 13.23 -4.61
C SER A 4 -6.11 12.10 -4.22
N TYR A 5 -7.05 11.74 -5.09
CA TYR A 5 -8.06 10.71 -4.78
C TYR A 5 -7.42 9.39 -4.32
N LYS A 6 -6.31 8.99 -4.93
CA LYS A 6 -5.55 7.79 -4.55
C LYS A 6 -4.98 7.87 -3.13
N ASP A 7 -4.48 9.04 -2.72
CA ASP A 7 -3.88 9.23 -1.40
C ASP A 7 -4.98 9.25 -0.34
N GLN A 8 -6.11 9.89 -0.65
CA GLN A 8 -7.30 9.88 0.18
C GLN A 8 -7.84 8.45 0.38
N LEU A 9 -7.95 7.68 -0.71
CA LEU A 9 -8.42 6.30 -0.65
C LEU A 9 -7.48 5.41 0.19
N PHE A 10 -6.16 5.56 0.01
CA PHE A 10 -5.18 4.82 0.81
C PHE A 10 -5.26 5.16 2.29
N ASP A 11 -5.40 6.45 2.63
CA ASP A 11 -5.57 6.90 4.01
C ASP A 11 -6.85 6.33 4.64
N ASP A 12 -7.95 6.35 3.90
CA ASP A 12 -9.26 5.87 4.38
C ASP A 12 -9.23 4.34 4.59
N ILE A 13 -8.59 3.57 3.69
CA ILE A 13 -8.38 2.12 3.87
C ILE A 13 -7.48 1.85 5.09
N SER A 14 -6.38 2.58 5.23
CA SER A 14 -5.44 2.41 6.34
C SER A 14 -6.10 2.69 7.69
N ARG A 15 -6.95 3.72 7.77
CA ARG A 15 -7.74 4.01 8.98
C ARG A 15 -8.78 2.95 9.26
N CYS A 16 -9.48 2.47 8.23
CA CYS A 16 -10.48 1.41 8.40
C CYS A 16 -9.84 0.15 9.02
N ILE A 17 -8.66 -0.25 8.51
CA ILE A 17 -7.90 -1.39 9.03
C ILE A 17 -7.46 -1.14 10.47
N GLU A 18 -6.92 0.05 10.75
CA GLU A 18 -6.50 0.43 12.10
C GLU A 18 -7.67 0.50 13.08
N ASP A 19 -8.81 1.05 12.70
CA ASP A 19 -10.00 1.14 13.54
C ASP A 19 -10.53 -0.27 13.89
N VAL A 20 -10.49 -1.21 12.94
CA VAL A 20 -10.87 -2.61 13.16
C VAL A 20 -9.86 -3.32 14.07
N GLY A 21 -8.56 -3.15 13.83
CA GLY A 21 -7.49 -3.77 14.61
C GLY A 21 -7.25 -3.14 15.99
N SER A 22 -7.67 -1.89 16.20
CA SER A 22 -7.41 -1.10 17.43
C SER A 22 -8.01 -1.68 18.71
N GLN A 23 -8.94 -2.65 18.58
CA GLN A 23 -9.53 -3.33 19.72
C GLN A 23 -8.68 -4.50 20.24
N ASP A 24 -7.61 -4.87 19.53
CA ASP A 24 -6.67 -5.89 19.94
C ASP A 24 -5.36 -5.25 20.43
N GLU A 25 -5.05 -5.40 21.72
CA GLU A 25 -3.84 -4.86 22.34
C GLU A 25 -2.55 -5.48 21.77
N GLN A 26 -2.63 -6.63 21.08
CA GLN A 26 -1.49 -7.28 20.43
C GLN A 26 -1.30 -6.82 18.98
N TYR A 27 -2.25 -6.07 18.42
CA TYR A 27 -2.20 -5.59 17.05
C TYR A 27 -1.06 -4.59 16.87
N ASN A 28 0.02 -5.08 16.27
CA ASN A 28 1.24 -4.31 16.10
C ASN A 28 1.38 -3.81 14.65
N ASN A 29 2.43 -3.03 14.41
CA ASN A 29 2.66 -2.43 13.09
C ASN A 29 2.91 -3.47 11.98
N GLU A 30 3.41 -4.66 12.31
CA GLU A 30 3.60 -5.74 11.35
C GLU A 30 2.26 -6.32 10.89
N ASP A 31 1.33 -6.55 11.84
CA ASP A 31 -0.02 -7.01 11.54
C ASP A 31 -0.78 -5.97 10.70
N LYS A 32 -0.67 -4.69 11.06
CA LYS A 32 -1.21 -3.58 10.28
C LYS A 32 -0.66 -3.55 8.85
N ALA A 33 0.64 -3.72 8.69
CA ALA A 33 1.25 -3.75 7.36
C ALA A 33 0.77 -4.96 6.54
N ARG A 34 0.60 -6.12 7.19
CA ARG A 34 0.09 -7.34 6.54
C ARG A 34 -1.35 -7.16 6.06
N ASP A 35 -2.23 -6.64 6.90
CA ASP A 35 -3.64 -6.41 6.55
C ASP A 35 -3.80 -5.40 5.39
N ILE A 36 -3.00 -4.33 5.39
CA ILE A 36 -2.98 -3.36 4.28
C ILE A 36 -2.58 -4.06 2.97
N LEU A 37 -1.57 -4.93 3.00
CA LEU A 37 -1.12 -5.66 1.82
C LEU A 37 -2.20 -6.64 1.32
N GLU A 38 -2.87 -7.37 2.22
CA GLU A 38 -3.95 -8.29 1.86
C GLU A 38 -5.14 -7.57 1.21
N VAL A 39 -5.56 -6.43 1.75
CA VAL A 39 -6.65 -5.63 1.18
C VAL A 39 -6.28 -5.09 -0.21
N LEU A 40 -5.05 -4.61 -0.39
CA LEU A 40 -4.57 -4.14 -1.69
C LEU A 40 -4.50 -5.27 -2.72
N GLU A 41 -4.06 -6.47 -2.32
CA GLU A 41 -4.04 -7.66 -3.18
C GLU A 41 -5.46 -8.05 -3.61
N ALA A 42 -6.43 -8.05 -2.68
CA ALA A 42 -7.83 -8.35 -2.99
C ALA A 42 -8.45 -7.32 -3.95
N LEU A 43 -8.18 -6.03 -3.75
CA LEU A 43 -8.65 -4.95 -4.64
C LEU A 43 -8.06 -5.06 -6.06
N LEU A 44 -6.78 -5.44 -6.15
CA LEU A 44 -6.12 -5.72 -7.42
C LEU A 44 -6.77 -6.92 -8.12
N ALA A 45 -6.94 -8.05 -7.41
CA ALA A 45 -7.60 -9.25 -7.93
C ALA A 45 -9.02 -8.97 -8.44
N TYR A 46 -9.81 -8.20 -7.67
CA TYR A 46 -11.15 -7.79 -8.05
C TYR A 46 -11.14 -6.91 -9.32
N THR A 47 -10.21 -5.98 -9.41
CA THR A 47 -10.05 -5.12 -10.59
C THR A 47 -9.75 -5.96 -11.83
N ILE A 48 -8.80 -6.90 -11.73
CA ILE A 48 -8.45 -7.82 -12.82
C ILE A 48 -9.65 -8.63 -13.29
N TYR A 49 -10.40 -9.20 -12.34
CA TYR A 49 -11.58 -10.00 -12.63
C TYR A 49 -12.67 -9.20 -13.34
N THR A 50 -12.86 -7.93 -12.95
CA THR A 50 -13.96 -7.09 -13.44
C THR A 50 -13.65 -6.33 -14.72
N THR A 51 -12.37 -6.10 -15.05
CA THR A 51 -11.98 -5.22 -16.18
C THR A 51 -11.58 -5.96 -17.46
N CYS A 52 -11.77 -7.28 -17.54
CA CYS A 52 -11.47 -8.10 -18.74
C CYS A 52 -10.03 -7.89 -19.28
N ILE A 53 -9.06 -7.64 -18.40
CA ILE A 53 -7.65 -7.45 -18.79
C ILE A 53 -6.98 -8.80 -18.98
N SER A 54 -6.03 -8.89 -19.92
CA SER A 54 -5.25 -10.11 -20.11
C SER A 54 -4.29 -10.33 -18.92
N LYS A 55 -3.97 -11.60 -18.65
CA LYS A 55 -3.00 -11.96 -17.58
C LYS A 55 -1.64 -11.27 -17.76
N ASP A 56 -1.20 -11.06 -18.99
CA ASP A 56 0.07 -10.39 -19.28
C ASP A 56 0.04 -8.91 -18.89
N THR A 57 -1.02 -8.19 -19.23
CA THR A 57 -1.18 -6.77 -18.84
C THR A 57 -1.20 -6.58 -17.33
N VAL A 58 -1.78 -7.54 -16.60
CA VAL A 58 -1.79 -7.54 -15.15
C VAL A 58 -0.40 -7.74 -14.59
N ARG A 59 0.32 -8.78 -15.04
CA ARG A 59 1.68 -9.07 -14.57
C ARG A 59 2.58 -7.86 -14.76
N ASP A 60 2.57 -7.27 -15.94
CA ASP A 60 3.44 -6.13 -16.28
C ASP A 60 3.10 -4.91 -15.40
N SER A 61 1.81 -4.67 -15.12
CA SER A 61 1.37 -3.60 -14.22
C SER A 61 1.78 -3.84 -12.75
N CYS A 62 1.73 -5.09 -12.29
CA CYS A 62 2.17 -5.48 -10.95
C CYS A 62 3.68 -5.30 -10.78
N GLU A 63 4.48 -5.73 -11.77
CA GLU A 63 5.93 -5.56 -11.76
C GLU A 63 6.31 -4.07 -11.73
N GLU A 64 5.68 -3.25 -12.59
CA GLU A 64 5.91 -1.81 -12.60
C GLU A 64 5.56 -1.16 -11.25
N SER A 65 4.42 -1.55 -10.67
CA SER A 65 3.98 -1.07 -9.35
C SER A 65 4.98 -1.46 -8.25
N TYR A 66 5.46 -2.70 -8.26
CA TYR A 66 6.47 -3.17 -7.30
C TYR A 66 7.78 -2.37 -7.42
N PHE A 67 8.30 -2.16 -8.64
CA PHE A 67 9.51 -1.37 -8.84
C PHE A 67 9.34 0.09 -8.39
N ASN A 68 8.16 0.67 -8.61
CA ASN A 68 7.87 2.03 -8.17
C ASN A 68 7.81 2.14 -6.65
N ILE A 69 7.11 1.22 -5.97
CA ILE A 69 7.04 1.15 -4.49
C ILE A 69 8.45 0.98 -3.91
N LYS A 70 9.23 0.03 -4.43
CA LYS A 70 10.61 -0.21 -3.99
C LYS A 70 11.46 1.05 -4.10
N ARG A 71 11.37 1.77 -5.22
CA ARG A 71 12.11 3.02 -5.43
C ARG A 71 11.71 4.09 -4.43
N GLN A 72 10.42 4.28 -4.20
CA GLN A 72 9.92 5.27 -3.24
C GLN A 72 10.33 4.94 -1.80
N ALA A 73 10.27 3.66 -1.41
CA ALA A 73 10.72 3.20 -0.10
C ALA A 73 12.22 3.48 0.12
N LEU A 74 13.06 3.19 -0.87
CA LEU A 74 14.50 3.49 -0.79
C LEU A 74 14.78 4.99 -0.65
N VAL A 75 14.04 5.85 -1.37
CA VAL A 75 14.17 7.31 -1.25
C VAL A 75 13.74 7.80 0.13
N LEU A 76 12.68 7.23 0.71
CA LEU A 76 12.24 7.55 2.07
C LEU A 76 13.29 7.14 3.10
N MET A 77 13.85 5.94 2.99
CA MET A 77 14.93 5.49 3.88
C MET A 77 16.16 6.39 3.80
N ASP A 78 16.57 6.81 2.60
CA ASP A 78 17.71 7.72 2.42
C ASP A 78 17.46 9.09 3.07
N LYS A 79 16.24 9.63 2.95
CA LYS A 79 15.83 10.87 3.63
C LYS A 79 15.88 10.74 5.15
N GLU A 80 15.35 9.66 5.71
CA GLU A 80 15.39 9.40 7.16
C GLU A 80 16.85 9.25 7.67
N LEU A 81 17.70 8.56 6.89
CA LEU A 81 19.13 8.41 7.17
C LEU A 81 19.91 9.73 7.12
N GLN A 82 19.49 10.69 6.30
CA GLN A 82 20.08 12.02 6.27
C GLN A 82 19.60 12.88 7.44
N ALA A 83 18.31 12.82 7.77
CA ALA A 83 17.71 13.56 8.88
C ALA A 83 18.26 13.12 10.25
N THR A 84 18.69 11.86 10.40
CA THR A 84 19.33 11.36 11.64
C THR A 84 20.82 11.70 11.77
N LYS A 85 21.44 12.29 10.74
CA LYS A 85 22.84 12.76 10.78
C LYS A 85 22.98 14.24 11.11
N GLU A 86 21.88 15.00 11.14
CA GLU A 86 21.79 16.40 11.59
C GLU A 86 21.48 16.49 13.09
#